data_AF-A0A519YR00-F1
#
_entry.id   AF-A0A519YR00-F1
#
_cell.length_a   1.000
_cell.length_b   1.000
_cell.length_c   1.000
_cell.angle_alpha   90.00
_cell.angle_beta   90.00
_cell.angle_gamma   90.00
#
_symmetry.space_group_name_H-M   'P 1'
#
loop_
_entity.id
_entity.type
_entity.pdbx_description
1 polymer ?
#
loop_
_entity_poly.entity_id
_entity_poly.type
_entity_poly.pdbx_seq_one_letter_code
_entity_poly.pdbx_strand_id
1 'polypeptide(L)'
;MPDPISFATSSPRHALPLLFPGQGQKEFYINEAHARIDALLHPAIEGEAASPPADPGEGECWLVGPVPKGVWQGHADELACYTAGTWLFSVPRDGMRLLDRSTGQLRLYRGGWTMAAAPSTPVGGATVDSQARAAIVGLIQALADAGILPE
;
A
#
# COMPACT_ATOMS: atom_id res chain seq x y z
N MET A 1 4.98 13.50 29.58
CA MET A 1 5.18 14.61 28.63
C MET A 1 3.77 15.00 28.18
N PRO A 2 3.32 16.27 28.33
CA PRO A 2 2.00 16.64 27.82
C PRO A 2 2.02 16.46 26.31
N ASP A 3 1.03 15.77 25.76
CA ASP A 3 0.93 15.58 24.31
C ASP A 3 0.91 16.96 23.64
N PRO A 4 1.78 17.21 22.64
CA PRO A 4 1.77 18.46 21.93
C PRO A 4 0.46 18.56 21.15
N ILE A 5 -0.25 19.68 21.32
CA ILE A 5 -1.38 20.18 20.49
C ILE A 5 -2.25 19.06 19.89
N SER A 6 -3.32 18.66 20.59
CA SER A 6 -4.35 17.81 20.01
C SER A 6 -5.25 18.61 19.07
N PHE A 7 -5.36 18.17 17.81
CA PHE A 7 -6.35 18.70 16.88
C PHE A 7 -7.64 17.90 16.99
N ALA A 8 -8.80 18.56 16.84
CA ALA A 8 -10.09 17.87 17.02
C ALA A 8 -10.42 16.88 15.90
N THR A 9 -9.78 17.03 14.74
CA THR A 9 -9.95 16.13 13.59
C THR A 9 -8.62 15.96 12.86
N SER A 10 -8.35 14.75 12.39
CA SER A 10 -7.11 14.38 11.72
C SER A 10 -7.33 13.30 10.67
N SER A 11 -6.37 13.13 9.77
CA SER A 11 -6.34 12.03 8.81
C SER A 11 -6.17 10.67 9.52
N PRO A 12 -6.62 9.56 8.90
CA PRO A 12 -6.73 8.28 9.59
C PRO A 12 -5.41 7.55 9.85
N ARG A 13 -4.39 7.66 8.98
CA ARG A 13 -3.16 6.84 9.09
C ARG A 13 -2.08 7.50 9.93
N HIS A 14 -1.83 8.79 9.69
CA HIS A 14 -0.72 9.55 10.27
C HIS A 14 -1.17 10.74 11.12
N ALA A 15 -2.47 10.87 11.39
CA ALA A 15 -3.04 11.92 12.22
C ALA A 15 -2.66 13.35 11.78
N LEU A 16 -2.58 13.59 10.46
CA LEU A 16 -2.35 14.93 9.92
C LEU A 16 -3.54 15.83 10.25
N PRO A 17 -3.31 17.04 10.80
CA PRO A 17 -4.39 17.90 11.29
C PRO A 17 -5.27 18.41 10.14
N LEU A 18 -6.59 18.37 10.30
CA LEU A 18 -7.51 18.93 9.32
C LEU A 18 -8.04 20.29 9.79
N LEU A 19 -8.22 21.22 8.84
CA LEU A 19 -8.82 22.53 9.11
C LEU A 19 -10.34 22.41 9.19
N PHE A 20 -10.92 23.21 10.08
CA PHE A 20 -12.37 23.39 10.17
C PHE A 20 -12.92 24.22 9.00
N PRO A 21 -14.22 24.09 8.68
CA PRO A 21 -14.91 24.98 7.76
C PRO A 21 -14.81 26.46 8.18
N GLY A 22 -14.80 27.35 7.20
CA GLY A 22 -14.82 28.80 7.43
C GLY A 22 -13.42 29.44 7.54
N GLN A 23 -12.37 28.76 7.09
CA GLN A 23 -10.99 29.27 7.06
C GLN A 23 -10.66 29.96 5.73
N GLY A 24 -11.64 30.64 5.15
CA GLY A 24 -11.52 31.29 3.86
C GLY A 24 -11.32 30.31 2.70
N GLN A 25 -11.98 29.15 2.76
CA GLN A 25 -11.96 28.07 1.75
C GLN A 25 -10.60 27.38 1.57
N LYS A 26 -9.59 27.71 2.37
CA LYS A 26 -8.29 27.03 2.36
C LYS A 26 -8.41 25.59 2.84
N GLU A 27 -9.38 25.33 3.72
CA GLU A 27 -9.67 24.02 4.27
C GLU A 27 -9.85 22.95 3.20
N PHE A 28 -10.45 23.26 2.05
CA PHE A 28 -10.64 22.29 0.97
C PHE A 28 -9.29 21.82 0.40
N TYR A 29 -8.44 22.77 -0.01
CA TYR A 29 -7.16 22.46 -0.64
C TYR A 29 -6.17 21.82 0.33
N ILE A 30 -6.11 22.32 1.56
CA ILE A 30 -5.17 21.81 2.56
C ILE A 30 -5.62 20.43 3.06
N ASN A 31 -6.91 20.23 3.33
CA ASN A 31 -7.39 18.92 3.78
C ASN A 31 -7.28 17.87 2.67
N GLU A 32 -7.52 18.24 1.41
CA GLU A 32 -7.27 17.33 0.28
C GLU A 32 -5.77 16.96 0.17
N ALA A 33 -4.87 17.94 0.32
CA ALA A 33 -3.44 17.68 0.33
C ALA A 33 -3.04 16.75 1.49
N HIS A 34 -3.58 16.97 2.69
CA HIS A 34 -3.35 16.10 3.84
C HIS A 34 -3.90 14.69 3.62
N ALA A 35 -5.11 14.53 3.08
CA ALA A 35 -5.67 13.22 2.75
C ALA A 35 -4.77 12.46 1.75
N ARG A 36 -4.26 13.15 0.73
CA ARG A 36 -3.30 12.57 -0.25
C ARG A 36 -1.97 12.20 0.38
N ILE A 37 -1.40 13.06 1.22
CA ILE A 37 -0.14 12.78 1.93
C ILE A 37 -0.34 11.61 2.89
N ASP A 38 -1.44 11.55 3.61
CA ASP A 38 -1.76 10.47 4.55
C ASP A 38 -1.81 9.10 3.85
N ALA A 39 -2.47 9.06 2.68
CA ALA A 39 -2.55 7.88 1.84
C ALA A 39 -1.19 7.45 1.24
N LEU A 40 -0.38 8.43 0.80
CA LEU A 40 0.85 8.17 0.03
C LEU A 40 2.14 8.17 0.85
N LEU A 41 2.11 8.61 2.10
CA LEU A 41 3.24 8.53 3.03
C LEU A 41 3.30 7.11 3.59
N HIS A 42 4.36 6.37 3.22
CA HIS A 42 4.50 4.94 3.55
C HIS A 42 3.25 4.14 3.12
N PRO A 43 2.92 4.13 1.80
CA PRO A 43 1.68 3.57 1.33
C PRO A 43 1.68 2.06 1.59
N ALA A 44 0.56 1.58 2.12
CA ALA A 44 0.32 0.17 2.37
C ALA A 44 -1.10 -0.16 1.97
N ILE A 45 -1.29 -1.23 1.20
CA ILE A 45 -2.57 -1.71 0.70
C ILE A 45 -2.96 -3.01 1.40
N GLU A 46 -4.26 -3.28 1.50
CA GLU A 46 -4.79 -4.54 2.00
C GLU A 46 -4.72 -5.66 0.95
N GLY A 47 -4.58 -5.30 -0.31
CA GLY A 47 -4.40 -6.22 -1.43
C GLY A 47 -4.78 -5.58 -2.76
N GLU A 48 -4.94 -6.42 -3.78
CA GLU A 48 -5.41 -6.03 -5.11
C GLU A 48 -6.83 -6.54 -5.34
N ALA A 49 -7.74 -5.66 -5.77
CA ALA A 49 -9.13 -6.01 -6.00
C ALA A 49 -9.76 -5.26 -7.18
N ALA A 50 -10.72 -5.89 -7.84
CA ALA A 50 -11.48 -5.29 -8.94
C ALA A 50 -12.72 -4.52 -8.46
N SER A 51 -13.10 -4.64 -7.19
CA SER A 51 -14.29 -4.01 -6.61
C SER A 51 -13.97 -3.57 -5.19
N PRO A 52 -14.53 -2.43 -4.74
CA PRO A 52 -14.35 -2.00 -3.37
C PRO A 52 -14.90 -3.04 -2.39
N PRO A 53 -14.29 -3.20 -1.20
CA PRO A 53 -14.92 -3.92 -0.10
C PRO A 53 -16.27 -3.27 0.26
N ALA A 54 -17.19 -4.06 0.83
CA ALA A 54 -18.52 -3.59 1.17
C ALA A 54 -18.50 -2.52 2.28
N ASP A 55 -17.62 -2.70 3.27
CA ASP A 55 -17.49 -1.86 4.45
C ASP A 55 -16.01 -1.46 4.65
N PRO A 56 -15.44 -0.57 3.81
CA PRO A 56 -14.05 -0.12 3.96
C PRO A 56 -13.85 0.67 5.25
N GLY A 57 -12.74 0.42 5.94
CA GLY A 57 -12.28 1.23 7.06
C GLY A 57 -11.64 2.55 6.60
N GLU A 58 -11.70 3.58 7.45
CA GLU A 58 -10.96 4.83 7.21
C GLU A 58 -9.45 4.56 7.17
N GLY A 59 -8.77 5.05 6.13
CA GLY A 59 -7.34 4.85 5.89
C GLY A 59 -6.99 3.53 5.19
N GLU A 60 -7.98 2.69 4.91
CA GLU A 60 -7.82 1.45 4.16
C GLU A 60 -7.51 1.77 2.69
N CYS A 61 -6.47 1.13 2.15
CA CYS A 61 -6.05 1.34 0.76
C CYS A 61 -6.01 0.02 0.01
N TRP A 62 -6.31 0.08 -1.29
CA TRP A 62 -6.31 -1.04 -2.20
C TRP A 62 -5.59 -0.68 -3.49
N LEU A 63 -4.95 -1.67 -4.10
CA LEU A 63 -4.58 -1.56 -5.51
C LEU A 63 -5.79 -1.95 -6.35
N VAL A 64 -6.21 -1.06 -7.23
CA VAL A 64 -7.33 -1.34 -8.14
C VAL A 64 -6.85 -2.25 -9.25
N GLY A 65 -7.44 -3.43 -9.36
CA GLY A 65 -7.11 -4.42 -10.37
C GLY A 65 -7.45 -3.99 -11.80
N PRO A 66 -7.06 -4.77 -12.82
CA PRO A 66 -7.08 -4.36 -14.23
C PRO A 66 -8.48 -4.20 -14.85
N VAL A 67 -9.52 -4.73 -14.19
CA VAL A 67 -10.92 -4.62 -14.65
C VAL A 67 -11.80 -4.07 -13.51
N PRO A 68 -11.69 -2.77 -13.19
CA PRO A 68 -12.38 -2.19 -12.05
C PRO A 68 -13.90 -2.18 -12.25
N LYS A 69 -14.64 -2.27 -11.15
CA LYS A 69 -16.12 -2.28 -11.13
C LYS A 69 -16.68 -1.24 -10.16
N GLY A 70 -17.96 -0.93 -10.32
CA GLY A 70 -18.67 -0.02 -9.43
C GLY A 70 -18.03 1.38 -9.43
N VAL A 71 -17.80 1.93 -8.25
CA VAL A 71 -17.18 3.25 -8.07
C VAL A 71 -15.69 3.30 -8.43
N TRP A 72 -15.04 2.14 -8.65
CA TRP A 72 -13.63 2.08 -9.09
C TRP A 72 -13.46 2.09 -10.61
N GLN A 73 -14.56 2.08 -11.39
CA GLN A 73 -14.49 2.14 -12.86
C GLN A 73 -13.67 3.34 -13.35
N GLY A 74 -12.73 3.08 -14.26
CA GLY A 74 -11.82 4.10 -14.80
C GLY A 74 -10.51 4.27 -14.03
N HIS A 75 -10.34 3.59 -12.89
CA HIS A 75 -9.17 3.73 -12.00
C HIS A 75 -8.26 2.49 -11.99
N ALA A 76 -8.15 1.76 -13.11
CA ALA A 76 -7.29 0.58 -13.19
C ALA A 76 -5.82 0.93 -12.86
N ASP A 77 -5.16 0.05 -12.12
CA ASP A 77 -3.77 0.19 -11.65
C ASP A 77 -3.50 1.39 -10.70
N GLU A 78 -4.53 2.14 -10.31
CA GLU A 78 -4.44 3.23 -9.33
C GLU A 78 -4.51 2.71 -7.89
N LEU A 79 -3.97 3.48 -6.94
CA LEU A 79 -4.26 3.25 -5.52
C LEU A 79 -5.61 3.89 -5.19
N ALA A 80 -6.51 3.14 -4.57
CA ALA A 80 -7.75 3.63 -4.00
C ALA A 80 -7.67 3.59 -2.47
N CYS A 81 -7.71 4.75 -1.82
CA CYS A 81 -7.69 4.86 -0.36
C CYS A 81 -9.02 5.42 0.14
N TYR A 82 -9.65 4.76 1.11
CA TYR A 82 -10.91 5.20 1.69
C TYR A 82 -10.64 6.25 2.78
N THR A 83 -11.17 7.46 2.60
CA THR A 83 -11.01 8.55 3.55
C THR A 83 -12.19 9.49 3.53
N ALA A 84 -12.63 9.96 4.70
CA ALA A 84 -13.76 10.85 4.86
C ALA A 84 -15.02 10.35 4.14
N GLY A 85 -15.27 9.04 4.23
CA GLY A 85 -16.43 8.38 3.63
C GLY A 85 -16.38 8.22 2.10
N THR A 86 -15.26 8.51 1.43
CA THR A 86 -15.12 8.41 -0.04
C THR A 86 -13.80 7.78 -0.46
N TRP A 87 -13.70 7.36 -1.73
CA TRP A 87 -12.47 6.85 -2.32
C TRP A 87 -11.61 7.99 -2.89
N LEU A 88 -10.39 8.09 -2.40
CA LEU A 88 -9.33 8.92 -2.96
C LEU A 88 -8.46 8.06 -3.88
N PHE A 89 -8.50 8.37 -5.18
CA PHE A 89 -7.68 7.68 -6.17
C PHE A 89 -6.37 8.42 -6.45
N SER A 90 -5.28 7.66 -6.56
CA SER A 90 -3.94 8.17 -6.82
C SER A 90 -3.27 7.40 -7.95
N VAL A 91 -2.99 8.10 -9.04
CA VAL A 91 -2.20 7.57 -10.17
C VAL A 91 -0.77 7.32 -9.72
N PRO A 92 -0.24 6.10 -9.87
CA PRO A 92 1.13 5.80 -9.49
C PRO A 92 2.16 6.50 -10.40
N ARG A 93 3.34 6.72 -9.84
CA ARG A 93 4.49 7.30 -10.55
C ARG A 93 5.68 6.36 -10.45
N ASP A 94 6.54 6.37 -11.47
CA ASP A 94 7.75 5.56 -11.47
C ASP A 94 8.59 5.79 -10.21
N GLY A 95 9.00 4.68 -9.59
CA GLY A 95 9.73 4.68 -8.33
C GLY A 95 8.85 4.63 -7.08
N MET A 96 7.52 4.74 -7.22
CA MET A 96 6.60 4.51 -6.11
C MET A 96 6.74 3.08 -5.61
N ARG A 97 6.79 2.93 -4.29
CA ARG A 97 6.81 1.64 -3.60
C ARG A 97 5.68 1.63 -2.59
N LEU A 98 5.00 0.50 -2.48
CA LEU A 98 3.99 0.26 -1.45
C LEU A 98 4.19 -1.11 -0.83
N LEU A 99 3.72 -1.28 0.40
CA LEU A 99 3.60 -2.57 1.04
C LEU A 99 2.24 -3.19 0.72
N ASP A 100 2.24 -4.41 0.22
CA ASP A 100 1.05 -5.24 0.10
C ASP A 100 0.92 -6.13 1.34
N ARG A 101 -0.05 -5.81 2.20
CA ARG A 101 -0.27 -6.53 3.46
C ARG A 101 -0.80 -7.95 3.23
N SER A 102 -1.41 -8.22 2.08
CA SER A 102 -1.91 -9.57 1.77
C SER A 102 -0.79 -10.57 1.50
N THR A 103 0.38 -10.10 1.05
CA THR A 103 1.53 -10.94 0.70
C THR A 103 2.77 -10.66 1.56
N GLY A 104 2.78 -9.58 2.33
CA GLY A 104 3.98 -9.11 3.06
C GLY A 104 5.02 -8.43 2.16
N GLN A 105 4.69 -8.17 0.88
CA GLN A 105 5.68 -7.75 -0.11
C GLN A 105 5.65 -6.26 -0.43
N LEU A 106 6.82 -5.71 -0.73
CA LEU A 106 6.95 -4.43 -1.41
C LEU A 106 6.65 -4.61 -2.91
N ARG A 107 5.70 -3.83 -3.42
CA ARG A 107 5.47 -3.65 -4.85
C ARG A 107 6.18 -2.39 -5.34
N LEU A 108 6.85 -2.47 -6.49
CA LEU A 108 7.47 -1.33 -7.17
C LEU A 108 6.68 -0.98 -8.43
N TYR A 109 6.33 0.29 -8.57
CA TYR A 109 5.80 0.82 -9.81
C TYR A 109 6.93 1.28 -10.74
N ARG A 110 6.98 0.69 -11.94
CA ARG A 110 7.86 1.07 -13.06
C ARG A 110 7.14 0.79 -14.38
N GLY A 111 6.33 1.75 -14.83
CA GLY A 111 5.42 1.57 -15.97
C GLY A 111 4.32 0.51 -15.73
N GLY A 112 4.14 0.08 -14.48
CA GLY A 112 3.28 -1.01 -14.04
C GLY A 112 3.73 -1.53 -12.68
N TRP A 113 2.82 -2.15 -11.93
CA TRP A 113 3.13 -2.75 -10.64
C TRP A 113 3.88 -4.07 -10.81
N THR A 114 4.98 -4.22 -10.06
CA THR A 114 5.77 -5.44 -10.05
C THR A 114 5.99 -5.91 -8.63
N MET A 115 5.98 -7.23 -8.44
CA MET A 115 6.34 -7.92 -7.20
C MET A 115 7.30 -9.06 -7.56
N ALA A 116 8.20 -9.42 -6.64
CA ALA A 116 9.07 -10.57 -6.87
C ALA A 116 8.34 -11.87 -6.56
N ALA A 117 8.50 -12.87 -7.42
CA ALA A 117 8.02 -14.23 -7.13
C ALA A 117 9.11 -15.02 -6.40
N ALA A 118 8.72 -15.76 -5.36
CA ALA A 118 9.66 -16.68 -4.71
C ALA A 118 10.09 -17.79 -5.68
N PRO A 119 11.39 -18.06 -5.83
CA PRO A 119 11.84 -19.21 -6.61
C PRO A 119 11.43 -20.51 -5.91
N SER A 120 11.16 -21.57 -6.68
CA SER A 120 10.95 -22.90 -6.12
C SER A 120 12.19 -23.36 -5.36
N THR A 121 11.99 -23.94 -4.17
CA THR A 121 13.11 -24.50 -3.41
C THR A 121 13.79 -25.63 -4.17
N PRO A 122 15.14 -25.74 -4.13
CA PRO A 122 15.83 -26.83 -4.80
C PRO A 122 15.43 -28.17 -4.20
N VAL A 123 14.84 -29.07 -5.00
CA VAL A 123 14.43 -30.41 -4.55
C VAL A 123 15.30 -31.54 -5.10
N GLY A 124 16.02 -31.34 -6.21
CA GLY A 124 16.78 -32.38 -6.93
C GLY A 124 18.29 -32.14 -7.05
N GLY A 125 18.93 -32.92 -7.93
CA GLY A 125 20.36 -32.85 -8.27
C GLY A 125 21.03 -34.23 -8.18
N ALA A 126 21.90 -34.55 -9.15
CA ALA A 126 22.69 -35.80 -9.12
C ALA A 126 23.69 -35.83 -7.96
N THR A 127 24.17 -34.65 -7.55
CA THR A 127 24.95 -34.41 -6.34
C THR A 127 24.27 -33.30 -5.55
N VAL A 128 23.94 -33.55 -4.28
CA VAL A 128 23.27 -32.57 -3.41
C VAL A 128 24.23 -32.13 -2.32
N ASP A 129 24.63 -30.86 -2.36
CA ASP A 129 25.35 -30.21 -1.27
C ASP A 129 24.34 -29.65 -0.25
N SER A 130 24.38 -30.19 0.97
CA SER A 130 23.46 -29.81 2.05
C SER A 130 23.72 -28.40 2.58
N GLN A 131 24.97 -27.94 2.59
CA GLN A 131 25.32 -26.59 3.07
C GLN A 131 24.85 -25.54 2.07
N ALA A 132 25.09 -25.76 0.78
CA ALA A 132 24.60 -24.88 -0.28
C ALA A 132 23.06 -24.82 -0.29
N ARG A 133 22.38 -25.96 -0.10
CA ARG A 133 20.91 -25.99 -0.01
C ARG A 133 20.39 -25.19 1.17
N ALA A 134 20.98 -25.36 2.35
CA ALA A 134 20.60 -24.59 3.53
C ALA A 134 20.84 -23.10 3.34
N ALA A 135 21.95 -22.70 2.71
CA ALA A 135 22.23 -21.30 2.40
C ALA A 135 21.20 -20.68 1.46
N ILE A 136 20.78 -21.40 0.40
CA ILE A 136 19.74 -20.94 -0.53
C ILE A 136 18.41 -20.75 0.19
N VAL A 137 18.00 -21.72 1.02
CA VAL A 137 16.76 -21.59 1.83
C VAL A 137 16.86 -20.38 2.77
N GLY A 138 18.00 -20.18 3.43
CA GLY A 138 18.23 -19.01 4.28
C GLY A 138 18.17 -17.68 3.53
N LEU A 139 18.68 -17.62 2.30
CA LEU A 139 18.56 -16.42 1.45
C LEU A 139 17.11 -16.15 1.04
N ILE A 140 16.35 -17.19 0.68
CA ILE A 140 14.91 -17.04 0.36
C ILE A 140 14.17 -16.48 1.58
N GLN A 141 14.43 -17.02 2.78
CA GLN A 141 13.81 -16.53 4.01
C GLN A 141 14.21 -15.07 4.30
N ALA A 142 15.49 -14.74 4.23
CA ALA A 142 15.96 -13.37 4.47
C ALA A 142 15.35 -12.35 3.49
N LEU A 143 15.06 -12.77 2.25
CA LEU A 143 14.36 -11.94 1.27
C LEU A 143 12.86 -11.82 1.56
N ALA A 144 12.23 -12.86 2.10
CA ALA A 144 10.84 -12.79 2.58
C ALA A 144 10.72 -11.83 3.78
N ASP A 145 11.60 -11.99 4.78
CA ASP A 145 11.66 -11.11 5.96
C ASP A 145 11.95 -9.64 5.59
N ALA A 146 12.65 -9.41 4.47
CA ALA A 146 12.90 -8.08 3.92
C ALA A 146 11.72 -7.50 3.10
N GLY A 147 10.62 -8.24 2.98
CA GLY A 147 9.45 -7.89 2.17
C GLY A 147 9.71 -7.90 0.67
N ILE A 148 10.76 -8.60 0.19
CA ILE A 148 11.03 -8.73 -1.24
C ILE A 148 10.22 -9.91 -1.80
N LEU A 149 10.30 -11.07 -1.14
CA LEU A 149 9.52 -12.27 -1.46
C LEU A 149 8.28 -12.35 -0.56
N PRO A 150 7.24 -13.09 -0.97
CA PRO A 150 6.09 -13.30 -0.09
C PRO A 150 6.50 -14.05 1.18
N GLU A 151 5.84 -13.71 2.30
CA GLU A 151 5.95 -14.46 3.56
C GLU A 151 5.31 -15.86 3.48
#